data_AF-A0A432HVR5-F1
#
_entry.id   AF-A0A432HVR5-F1
#
_cell.length_a   1.000
_cell.length_b   1.000
_cell.length_c   1.000
_cell.angle_alpha   90.00
_cell.angle_beta   90.00
_cell.angle_gamma   90.00
#
_symmetry.space_group_name_H-M   'P 1'
#
loop_
_entity.id
_entity.type
_entity.pdbx_description
1 polymer ?
#
loop_
_entity_poly.entity_id
_entity_poly.type
_entity_poly.pdbx_seq_one_letter_code
_entity_poly.pdbx_strand_id
1 'polypeptide(L)'
;MQAPARIASRVLLGLGLALLLATAFSLQDGRLPPAECPPEEDLGPDPCIASGDFGWLLPGGTIACLLLAGMLHLQYMRGLRTPLSALFPSEDEERLRELMFTDEVDASDEDRLGDAWADLERGLLEQHVGEEE
;
A
#
# COMPACT_ATOMS: atom_id res chain seq x y z
N MET A 1 4.06 7.55 16.10
CA MET A 1 3.37 6.29 15.68
C MET A 1 4.14 5.66 14.49
N GLN A 2 3.86 4.43 14.03
CA GLN A 2 4.67 3.79 12.96
C GLN A 2 4.12 4.14 11.57
N ALA A 3 5.00 4.44 10.59
CA ALA A 3 4.60 4.65 9.20
C ALA A 3 3.75 3.49 8.62
N PRO A 4 2.73 3.78 7.79
CA PRO A 4 1.79 2.78 7.27
C PRO A 4 2.48 1.71 6.42
N ALA A 5 3.50 2.06 5.63
CA ALA A 5 4.31 1.08 4.90
C ALA A 5 5.01 0.06 5.81
N ARG A 6 5.39 0.46 7.03
CA ARG A 6 6.05 -0.41 8.01
C ARG A 6 5.07 -1.42 8.62
N ILE A 7 3.84 -0.98 8.89
CA ILE A 7 2.78 -1.86 9.39
C ILE A 7 2.38 -2.87 8.30
N ALA A 8 2.14 -2.39 7.08
CA ALA A 8 1.81 -3.26 5.94
C ALA A 8 2.89 -4.30 5.67
N SER A 9 4.17 -3.90 5.69
CA SER A 9 5.30 -4.81 5.53
C SER A 9 5.31 -5.92 6.60
N ARG A 10 5.04 -5.59 7.86
CA ARG A 10 4.96 -6.59 8.96
C ARG A 10 3.83 -7.58 8.77
N VAL A 11 2.65 -7.11 8.37
CA VAL A 11 1.49 -7.97 8.10
C VAL A 11 1.79 -8.91 6.93
N LEU A 12 2.36 -8.39 5.85
CA LEU A 12 2.73 -9.17 4.67
C LEU A 12 3.85 -10.18 4.95
N LEU A 13 4.83 -9.84 5.79
CA LEU A 13 5.84 -10.78 6.26
C LEU A 13 5.22 -11.90 7.09
N GLY A 14 4.31 -11.57 8.01
CA GLY A 14 3.61 -12.56 8.83
C GLY A 14 2.76 -13.51 7.99
N LEU A 15 1.98 -12.97 7.05
CA LEU A 15 1.17 -13.74 6.10
C LEU A 15 2.06 -14.60 5.18
N GLY A 16 3.14 -14.02 4.65
CA GLY A 16 4.10 -14.71 3.80
C GLY A 16 4.79 -15.87 4.51
N LEU A 17 5.17 -15.70 5.78
CA LEU A 17 5.74 -16.77 6.60
C LEU A 17 4.73 -17.90 6.85
N ALA A 18 3.48 -17.56 7.18
CA ALA A 18 2.42 -18.55 7.39
C ALA A 18 2.15 -19.36 6.10
N LEU A 19 2.07 -18.67 4.95
CA LEU A 19 1.94 -19.31 3.64
C LEU A 19 3.16 -20.19 3.33
N LEU A 20 4.37 -19.78 3.73
CA LEU A 20 5.60 -20.53 3.48
C LEU A 20 5.59 -21.85 4.24
N LEU A 21 5.16 -21.81 5.51
CA LEU A 21 4.96 -23.02 6.31
C LEU A 21 3.86 -23.92 5.73
N ALA A 22 2.75 -23.34 5.29
CA ALA A 22 1.68 -24.10 4.62
C ALA A 22 2.17 -24.76 3.32
N THR A 23 3.01 -24.07 2.56
CA THR A 23 3.66 -24.60 1.36
C THR A 23 4.62 -25.74 1.72
N ALA A 24 5.46 -25.56 2.75
CA ALA A 24 6.37 -26.62 3.19
C ALA A 24 5.63 -27.89 3.64
N PHE A 25 4.56 -27.72 4.43
CA PHE A 25 3.75 -28.85 4.90
C PHE A 25 3.02 -29.56 3.74
N SER A 26 2.43 -28.79 2.82
CA SER A 26 1.78 -29.35 1.65
C SER A 26 2.75 -30.02 0.67
N LEU A 27 4.03 -29.61 0.64
CA LEU A 27 5.07 -30.30 -0.11
C LEU A 27 5.37 -31.67 0.49
N GLN A 28 5.46 -31.73 1.82
CA GLN A 28 5.77 -32.95 2.54
C GLN A 28 4.63 -33.98 2.50
N ASP A 29 3.39 -33.50 2.47
CA ASP A 29 2.19 -34.34 2.32
C ASP A 29 1.90 -34.72 0.85
N GLY A 30 2.72 -34.30 -0.11
CA GLY A 30 2.51 -34.57 -1.54
C GLY A 30 1.24 -33.94 -2.13
N ARG A 31 0.76 -32.85 -1.50
CA ARG A 31 -0.44 -32.08 -1.89
C ARG A 31 -0.14 -30.87 -2.77
N LEU A 32 1.13 -30.59 -3.03
CA LEU A 32 1.52 -29.52 -3.94
C LEU A 32 1.52 -30.02 -5.40
N PRO A 33 1.40 -29.09 -6.38
CA PRO A 33 1.31 -29.43 -7.80
C PRO A 33 2.40 -30.45 -8.21
N PRO A 34 2.05 -31.43 -9.07
CA PRO A 34 1.21 -31.29 -10.27
C PRO A 34 -0.31 -31.43 -10.09
N ALA A 35 -1.07 -30.93 -11.09
CA ALA A 35 -2.54 -30.98 -11.13
C ALA A 35 -3.08 -32.42 -11.23
N GLU A 36 -2.28 -33.33 -11.78
CA GLU A 36 -2.56 -34.74 -11.98
C GLU A 36 -1.40 -35.55 -11.42
N CYS A 37 -1.71 -36.63 -10.70
CA CYS A 37 -0.69 -37.58 -10.27
C CYS A 37 -0.27 -38.46 -11.46
N PRO A 38 1.03 -38.79 -11.58
CA PRO A 38 1.49 -39.72 -12.61
C PRO A 38 0.83 -41.11 -12.42
N PRO A 39 0.67 -41.89 -13.50
CA PRO A 39 0.09 -43.23 -13.43
C PRO A 39 0.90 -44.13 -12.47
N GLU A 40 0.23 -45.09 -11.83
CA GLU A 40 0.78 -45.92 -10.74
C GLU A 40 2.05 -46.69 -11.11
N GLU A 41 2.34 -46.87 -12.40
CA GLU A 41 3.54 -47.56 -12.90
C GLU A 41 4.85 -46.78 -12.65
N ASP A 42 4.78 -45.46 -12.45
CA ASP A 42 5.91 -44.57 -12.15
C ASP A 42 5.88 -44.03 -10.71
N LEU A 43 4.95 -44.49 -9.87
CA LEU A 43 4.78 -43.99 -8.51
C LEU A 43 5.87 -44.60 -7.60
N GLY A 44 6.78 -43.75 -7.13
CA GLY A 44 7.61 -44.07 -5.96
C GLY A 44 6.75 -44.30 -4.70
N PRO A 45 7.34 -44.66 -3.55
CA PRO A 45 6.60 -44.91 -2.30
C PRO A 45 5.90 -43.67 -1.70
N ASP A 46 5.91 -42.54 -2.40
CA ASP A 46 5.45 -41.25 -1.89
C ASP A 46 3.98 -41.01 -2.24
N PRO A 47 3.12 -40.63 -1.27
CA PRO A 47 1.71 -40.36 -1.52
C PRO A 47 1.54 -39.08 -2.36
N CYS A 48 0.96 -39.20 -3.55
CA CYS A 48 0.57 -38.06 -4.38
C CYS A 48 -0.92 -37.77 -4.23
N ILE A 49 -1.29 -36.51 -3.96
CA ILE A 49 -2.68 -36.05 -3.89
C ILE A 49 -2.85 -34.89 -4.87
N ALA A 50 -3.67 -35.10 -5.91
CA ALA A 50 -3.96 -34.11 -6.92
C ALA A 50 -4.57 -32.83 -6.30
N SER A 51 -3.95 -31.68 -6.56
CA SER A 51 -4.37 -30.38 -6.01
C SER A 51 -5.16 -29.51 -6.99
N GLY A 52 -5.29 -29.95 -8.24
CA GLY A 52 -5.92 -29.19 -9.33
C GLY A 52 -5.16 -27.91 -9.70
N ASP A 53 -5.76 -27.07 -10.55
CA ASP A 53 -5.12 -25.86 -11.09
C ASP A 53 -4.78 -24.81 -10.02
N PHE A 54 -5.47 -24.85 -8.88
CA PHE A 54 -5.29 -23.91 -7.78
C PHE A 54 -4.11 -24.24 -6.85
N GLY A 55 -3.47 -25.41 -7.01
CA GLY A 55 -2.32 -25.81 -6.19
C GLY A 55 -1.14 -24.83 -6.24
N TRP A 56 -1.00 -24.08 -7.34
CA TRP A 56 0.02 -23.05 -7.50
C TRP A 56 -0.25 -21.75 -6.72
N LEU A 57 -1.46 -21.54 -6.20
CA LEU A 57 -1.79 -20.33 -5.45
C LEU A 57 -1.05 -20.26 -4.11
N LEU A 58 -0.78 -21.40 -3.46
CA LEU A 58 0.02 -21.41 -2.23
C LEU A 58 1.46 -20.92 -2.48
N PRO A 59 2.26 -21.57 -3.33
CA PRO A 59 3.63 -21.12 -3.61
C PRO A 59 3.67 -19.79 -4.36
N GLY A 60 2.68 -19.49 -5.20
CA GLY A 60 2.57 -18.18 -5.84
C GLY A 60 2.30 -17.07 -4.83
N GLY A 61 1.39 -17.33 -3.89
CA GLY A 61 1.03 -16.40 -2.81
C GLY A 61 2.16 -16.13 -1.83
N THR A 62 2.98 -17.14 -1.49
CA THR A 62 4.19 -16.93 -0.65
C THR A 62 5.15 -15.97 -1.32
N ILE A 63 5.49 -16.22 -2.58
CA ILE A 63 6.44 -15.42 -3.35
C ILE A 63 5.91 -13.99 -3.47
N ALA A 64 4.63 -13.83 -3.84
CA ALA A 64 4.01 -12.52 -3.95
C ALA A 64 4.05 -11.74 -2.63
N CYS A 65 3.65 -12.36 -1.51
CA CYS A 65 3.64 -11.71 -0.19
C CYS A 65 5.06 -11.31 0.26
N LEU A 66 6.05 -12.18 0.09
CA LEU A 66 7.43 -11.90 0.48
C LEU A 66 8.08 -10.82 -0.40
N LEU A 67 7.80 -10.82 -1.71
CA LEU A 67 8.27 -9.77 -2.62
C LEU A 67 7.65 -8.42 -2.27
N LEU A 68 6.33 -8.35 -2.08
CA LEU A 68 5.62 -7.13 -1.67
C LEU A 68 6.15 -6.60 -0.33
N ALA A 69 6.29 -7.49 0.66
CA ALA A 69 6.85 -7.15 1.95
C ALA A 69 8.29 -6.60 1.85
N GLY A 70 9.12 -7.26 1.03
CA GLY A 70 10.50 -6.84 0.76
C GLY A 70 10.56 -5.46 0.09
N MET A 71 9.72 -5.21 -0.91
CA MET A 71 9.63 -3.92 -1.59
C MET A 71 9.25 -2.79 -0.63
N LEU A 72 8.23 -3.00 0.21
CA LEU A 72 7.81 -2.03 1.22
C LEU A 72 8.90 -1.81 2.28
N HIS A 73 9.60 -2.87 2.67
CA HIS A 73 10.72 -2.77 3.61
C HIS A 73 11.89 -1.98 3.01
N LEU A 74 12.23 -2.20 1.73
CA LEU A 74 13.25 -1.42 1.02
C LEU A 74 12.82 0.04 0.84
N GLN A 75 11.55 0.31 0.53
CA GLN A 75 11.01 1.66 0.45
C GLN A 75 11.20 2.40 1.77
N TYR A 76 10.89 1.76 2.91
CA TYR A 76 11.05 2.37 4.22
C TYR A 76 12.52 2.58 4.59
N MET A 77 13.39 1.58 4.41
CA MET A 77 14.79 1.65 4.84
C MET A 77 15.70 2.49 3.93
N ARG A 78 15.44 2.49 2.61
CA ARG A 78 16.30 3.14 1.61
C ARG A 78 15.67 4.38 0.97
N GLY A 79 14.41 4.70 1.30
CA GLY A 79 13.70 5.83 0.69
C GLY A 79 13.42 5.67 -0.81
N LEU A 80 13.46 4.43 -1.32
CA LEU A 80 13.20 4.13 -2.73
C LEU A 80 11.71 4.30 -3.04
N ARG A 81 11.35 5.19 -3.96
CA ARG A 81 9.97 5.31 -4.46
C ARG A 81 9.62 4.10 -5.32
N THR A 82 8.84 3.18 -4.74
CA THR A 82 8.25 2.04 -5.47
C THR A 82 6.87 2.44 -6.03
N PRO A 83 6.30 1.72 -7.02
CA PRO A 83 4.93 1.97 -7.47
C PRO A 83 3.88 1.84 -6.35
N LEU A 84 4.21 1.16 -5.25
CA LEU A 84 3.35 1.01 -4.08
C LEU A 84 3.40 2.22 -3.14
N SER A 85 4.29 3.19 -3.38
CA SER A 85 4.42 4.39 -2.55
C SER A 85 3.16 5.26 -2.52
N ALA A 86 2.31 5.17 -3.56
CA ALA A 86 1.01 5.84 -3.59
C ALA A 86 -0.03 5.17 -2.68
N LEU A 87 0.01 3.83 -2.52
CA LEU A 87 -0.91 3.09 -1.62
C LEU A 87 -0.39 3.03 -0.19
N PHE A 88 0.93 2.92 -0.01
CA PHE A 88 1.59 2.79 1.28
C PHE A 88 2.69 3.85 1.39
N PRO A 89 2.35 5.05 1.87
CA PRO A 89 3.32 6.10 2.13
C PRO A 89 4.38 5.62 3.11
N SER A 90 5.64 5.97 2.85
CA SER A 90 6.76 5.68 3.74
C SER A 90 7.04 6.78 4.75
N GLU A 91 6.36 7.92 4.64
CA GLU A 91 6.48 9.02 5.60
C GLU A 91 5.86 8.64 6.94
N ASP A 92 6.46 9.14 8.01
CA ASP A 92 5.90 8.99 9.34
C ASP A 92 4.59 9.78 9.44
N GLU A 93 3.62 9.16 10.08
CA GLU A 93 2.25 9.66 10.23
C GLU A 93 2.20 11.07 10.83
N GLU A 94 3.15 11.40 11.73
CA GLU A 94 3.28 12.73 12.33
C GLU A 94 3.58 13.81 11.29
N ARG A 95 4.44 13.51 10.31
CA ARG A 95 4.81 14.46 9.26
C ARG A 95 3.72 14.57 8.19
N LEU A 96 3.02 13.47 7.91
CA LEU A 96 1.84 13.48 7.05
C LEU A 96 0.70 14.30 7.68
N ARG A 97 0.54 14.17 8.99
CA ARG A 97 -0.45 14.91 9.77
C ARG A 97 -0.11 16.39 9.84
N GLU A 98 1.16 16.73 10.05
CA GLU A 98 1.64 18.11 10.01
C GLU A 98 1.36 18.75 8.65
N LEU A 99 1.68 18.06 7.56
CA LEU A 99 1.38 18.52 6.20
C LEU A 99 -0.12 18.75 5.98
N MET A 100 -0.97 17.81 6.43
CA MET A 100 -2.43 17.94 6.31
C MET A 100 -2.95 19.11 7.14
N PHE A 101 -2.42 19.31 8.35
CA PHE A 101 -2.78 20.46 9.19
C PHE A 101 -2.34 21.79 8.59
N THR A 102 -1.14 21.88 8.01
CA THR A 102 -0.70 23.12 7.36
C THR A 102 -1.55 23.46 6.14
N ASP A 103 -1.92 22.46 5.34
CA ASP A 103 -2.76 22.65 4.15
C ASP A 103 -4.17 23.11 4.55
N GLU A 104 -4.71 22.60 5.65
CA GLU A 104 -6.00 23.02 6.17
C GLU A 104 -5.96 24.41 6.81
N VAL A 105 -4.89 24.75 7.54
CA VAL A 105 -4.69 26.10 8.10
C VAL A 105 -4.61 27.14 6.98
N ASP A 106 -3.82 26.88 5.92
CA ASP A 106 -3.73 27.77 4.76
C ASP A 106 -5.07 27.91 4.01
N ALA A 107 -5.87 26.83 3.94
CA ALA A 107 -7.21 26.87 3.36
C ALA A 107 -8.21 27.65 4.24
N SER A 108 -7.98 27.70 5.55
CA SER A 108 -8.83 28.35 6.55
C SER A 108 -8.39 29.76 6.92
N ASP A 109 -7.41 30.34 6.23
CA ASP A 109 -6.92 31.71 6.46
C ASP A 109 -7.96 32.75 5.98
N GLU A 110 -9.07 32.82 6.73
CA GLU A 110 -10.23 33.69 6.51
C GLU A 110 -9.84 35.18 6.56
N ASP A 111 -8.82 35.53 7.34
CA ASP A 111 -8.32 36.91 7.46
C ASP A 111 -7.73 37.40 6.13
N ARG A 112 -6.91 36.57 5.47
CA ARG A 112 -6.34 36.88 4.16
C ARG A 112 -7.40 36.95 3.06
N LEU A 113 -8.43 36.11 3.13
CA LEU A 113 -9.58 36.17 2.23
C LEU A 113 -10.40 37.45 2.48
N GLY A 114 -10.56 37.85 3.75
CA GLY A 114 -11.27 39.07 4.15
C GLY A 114 -10.61 40.34 3.62
N ASP A 115 -9.29 40.47 3.75
CA ASP A 115 -8.55 41.62 3.22
C ASP A 115 -8.65 41.71 1.68
N ALA A 116 -8.54 40.58 0.98
CA ALA A 116 -8.68 40.54 -0.47
C ALA A 116 -10.10 40.92 -0.94
N TRP A 117 -11.13 40.52 -0.19
CA TRP A 117 -12.51 40.96 -0.43
C TRP A 117 -12.71 42.45 -0.14
N ALA A 118 -12.11 42.96 0.94
CA ALA A 118 -12.22 44.37 1.31
C ALA A 118 -11.57 45.30 0.27
N ASP A 119 -10.42 44.90 -0.30
CA ASP A 119 -9.78 45.65 -1.39
C ASP A 119 -10.61 45.61 -2.68
N LEU A 120 -11.24 44.48 -2.97
CA LEU A 120 -12.15 44.37 -4.11
C LEU A 120 -13.39 45.26 -3.93
N GLU A 121 -13.97 45.28 -2.73
CA GLU A 121 -15.12 46.13 -2.40
C GLU A 121 -14.76 47.62 -2.46
N ARG A 122 -13.59 48.00 -1.96
CA ARG A 122 -13.07 49.37 -2.11
C ARG A 122 -12.95 49.80 -3.57
N GLY A 123 -12.32 48.96 -4.41
CA GLY A 123 -12.14 49.28 -5.82
C GLY A 123 -13.47 49.42 -6.57
N LEU A 124 -14.47 48.61 -6.21
CA LEU A 124 -15.80 48.66 -6.81
C LEU A 124 -16.57 49.92 -6.38
N LEU A 125 -16.44 50.33 -5.11
CA LEU A 125 -17.02 51.57 -4.59
C LEU A 125 -16.37 52.82 -5.20
N GLU A 126 -15.03 52.84 -5.34
CA GLU A 126 -14.33 53.93 -6.01
C GLU A 126 -14.75 54.07 -7.48
N GLN A 127 -14.96 52.95 -8.17
CA GLN A 127 -15.47 52.96 -9.54
C GLN A 127 -16.89 53.51 -9.62
N HIS A 128 -17.79 53.14 -8.70
CA HIS A 128 -19.16 53.66 -8.68
C HIS A 128 -19.23 55.16 -8.35
N VAL A 129 -18.45 55.62 -7.37
CA VAL A 129 -18.39 57.04 -7.01
C VAL A 129 -17.80 57.89 -8.14
N GLY A 130 -16.79 57.36 -8.85
CA GLY A 130 -16.21 58.04 -10.01
C GLY A 130 -17.11 58.09 -11.26
N GLU A 131 -18.18 57.30 -11.31
CA GLU A 131 -19.19 57.35 -12.38
C GLU A 131 -20.35 58.34 -12.08
N GLU A 132 -20.50 58.77 -10.82
CA GLU A 132 -21.57 59.70 -10.38
C GLU A 132 -21.12 61.19 -10.31
N GLU A 133 -19.84 61.50 -10.51
CA GLU A 133 -19.29 62.87 -10.70
C GLU A 133 -19.11 63.26 -12.17
#